data_AF-G0MZ69-F1
#
_entry.id   AF-G0MZ69-F1
#
_cell.length_a   1.000
_cell.length_b   1.000
_cell.length_c   1.000
_cell.angle_alpha   90.00
_cell.angle_beta   90.00
_cell.angle_gamma   90.00
#
_symmetry.space_group_name_H-M   'P 1'
#
loop_
_entity.id
_entity.type
_entity.pdbx_description
1 polymer ?
#
loop_
_entity_poly.entity_id
_entity_poly.type
_entity_poly.pdbx_seq_one_letter_code
_entity_poly.pdbx_strand_id
1 'polypeptide(L)'
;MNLLLTDEIVIWLPIHEINNPAYTNSNYLIFNILYFILLSISAYFTWILVMTSWKIRKFHKNMTICFCFSFGSWVECWLGLILVWPYKCGLIFVEETHQKFSNFETTDRSMMARITNYPETTCLFCGSFLIWHYLASTVAGMCNFVVERAIASFFFSDYEKRNRSYIGYTLLVTSQFCVFQGSLLAFFYLISLKTVLVIAICFLICVVSTFFFLLHYNTSLRNRLDIKQTNLSYNLAARFQAAENARSLKLAIFVFTVICCIFTVAISMLVVWVWKLVPEYYDVAIMTAFECLVSLNPLFVVPAAMFSVPEWKIAFYKHMPFIGRRYHRRRRPDSDILDHELRVSMETNLYFVQLEDSWKNSVL
;
A
#
# COMPACT_ATOMS: atom_id res chain seq x y z
N MET A 1 7.85 18.41 10.73
CA MET A 1 8.42 19.46 11.59
C MET A 1 9.89 19.19 11.84
N ASN A 2 10.73 20.22 11.73
CA ASN A 2 12.16 20.13 12.06
C ASN A 2 12.39 20.43 13.55
N LEU A 3 13.22 19.62 14.19
CA LEU A 3 13.65 19.75 15.59
C LEU A 3 15.17 19.81 15.67
N LEU A 4 15.70 20.55 16.65
CA LEU A 4 17.13 20.59 16.93
C LEU A 4 17.48 19.54 18.00
N LEU A 5 18.18 18.48 17.60
CA LEU A 5 18.78 17.52 18.53
C LEU A 5 20.04 18.11 19.16
N THR A 6 20.87 18.76 18.34
CA THR A 6 22.02 19.55 18.75
C THR A 6 22.05 20.83 17.91
N ASP A 7 23.02 21.72 18.14
CA ASP A 7 23.20 22.91 17.29
C ASP A 7 23.54 22.57 15.83
N GLU A 8 23.93 21.34 15.55
CA GLU A 8 24.32 20.89 14.20
C GLU A 8 23.32 19.90 13.59
N ILE A 9 22.65 19.10 14.42
CA ILE A 9 21.80 17.99 13.96
C ILE A 9 20.33 18.39 13.99
N VAL A 10 19.71 18.33 12.82
CA VAL A 10 18.26 18.56 12.63
C VAL A 10 17.56 17.21 12.42
N ILE A 11 16.49 16.98 13.17
CA ILE A 11 15.61 15.82 12.98
C ILE A 11 14.32 16.31 12.31
N TRP A 12 13.83 15.58 11.32
CA TRP A 12 12.58 15.87 10.65
C TRP A 12 11.50 14.85 11.01
N LEU A 13 10.49 15.31 11.72
CA LEU A 13 9.33 14.53 12.12
C LEU A 13 8.21 14.65 11.07
N PRO A 14 7.50 13.57 10.70
CA PRO A 14 6.39 13.63 9.75
C PRO A 14 5.08 14.09 10.41
N ILE A 15 5.14 15.18 11.18
CA ILE A 15 4.02 15.83 11.85
C ILE A 15 4.09 17.36 11.66
N HIS A 16 2.94 18.01 11.76
CA HIS A 16 2.82 19.45 11.52
C HIS A 16 2.80 20.30 12.81
N GLU A 17 2.40 19.70 13.94
CA GLU A 17 2.22 20.39 15.22
C GLU A 17 2.71 19.55 16.41
N ILE A 18 3.30 20.24 17.39
CA ILE A 18 3.61 19.73 18.74
C ILE A 18 3.13 20.75 19.77
N ASN A 19 2.81 20.27 20.98
CA ASN A 19 2.39 21.09 22.13
C ASN A 19 1.15 21.95 21.83
N ASN A 20 0.18 21.43 21.07
CA ASN A 20 -1.04 22.20 20.79
C ASN A 20 -2.11 21.89 21.86
N PRO A 21 -2.41 22.82 22.79
CA PRO A 21 -3.43 22.61 23.83
C PRO A 21 -4.85 22.58 23.26
N ALA A 22 -5.05 22.93 21.99
CA ALA A 22 -6.36 22.78 21.34
C ALA A 22 -6.80 21.32 21.30
N TYR A 23 -5.88 20.34 21.29
CA TYR A 23 -6.21 18.92 21.28
C TYR A 23 -6.95 18.44 22.54
N THR A 24 -6.88 19.18 23.65
CA THR A 24 -7.62 18.88 24.89
C THR A 24 -8.97 19.61 24.97
N ASN A 25 -9.29 20.49 24.02
CA ASN A 25 -10.59 21.15 23.94
C ASN A 25 -11.68 20.15 23.51
N SER A 26 -12.91 20.27 24.02
CA SER A 26 -14.01 19.31 23.83
C SER A 26 -14.30 18.98 22.36
N ASN A 27 -14.25 19.98 21.46
CA ASN A 27 -14.48 19.74 20.02
C ASN A 27 -13.37 18.92 19.38
N TYR A 28 -12.11 19.20 19.72
CA TYR A 28 -10.97 18.43 19.24
C TYR A 28 -10.92 17.05 19.87
N LEU A 29 -11.36 16.89 21.13
CA LEU A 29 -11.49 15.59 21.77
C LEU A 29 -12.45 14.68 21.01
N ILE A 30 -13.60 15.19 20.56
CA ILE A 30 -14.54 14.43 19.70
C ILE A 30 -13.86 14.02 18.39
N PHE A 31 -13.16 14.95 17.73
CA PHE A 31 -12.40 14.64 16.51
C PHE A 31 -11.36 13.54 16.75
N ASN A 32 -10.60 13.62 17.85
CA ASN A 32 -9.57 12.66 18.22
C ASN A 32 -10.18 11.28 18.47
N ILE A 33 -11.30 11.19 19.21
CA ILE A 33 -12.02 9.94 19.46
C ILE A 33 -12.48 9.32 18.13
N LEU A 34 -13.10 10.09 17.25
CA LEU A 34 -13.50 9.62 15.93
C LEU A 34 -12.30 9.15 15.10
N TYR A 35 -11.20 9.90 15.12
CA TYR A 35 -9.97 9.56 14.44
C TYR A 35 -9.38 8.23 14.95
N PHE A 36 -9.32 8.01 16.27
CA PHE A 36 -8.88 6.75 16.86
C PHE A 36 -9.80 5.56 16.52
N ILE A 37 -11.11 5.78 16.47
CA ILE A 37 -12.06 4.75 16.01
C ILE A 37 -11.78 4.38 14.56
N LEU A 38 -11.60 5.37 13.67
CA LEU A 38 -11.28 5.15 12.27
C LEU A 38 -9.92 4.46 12.07
N LEU A 39 -8.91 4.81 12.87
CA LEU A 39 -7.62 4.10 12.90
C LEU A 39 -7.80 2.64 13.32
N SER A 40 -8.62 2.36 14.34
CA SER A 40 -8.90 1.00 14.79
C SER A 40 -9.63 0.17 13.72
N ILE A 41 -10.57 0.78 13.00
CA ILE A 41 -11.24 0.15 11.84
C ILE A 41 -10.22 -0.11 10.72
N SER A 42 -9.31 0.82 10.46
CA SER A 42 -8.23 0.67 9.47
C SER A 42 -7.31 -0.50 9.80
N ALA A 43 -6.96 -0.67 11.07
CA ALA A 43 -6.18 -1.82 11.56
C ALA A 43 -6.91 -3.14 11.32
N TYR A 44 -8.21 -3.18 11.67
CA TYR A 44 -9.05 -4.35 11.44
C TYR A 44 -9.16 -4.71 9.95
N PHE A 45 -9.37 -3.71 9.07
CA PHE A 45 -9.44 -3.92 7.62
C PHE A 45 -8.12 -4.46 7.07
N THR A 46 -7.00 -3.86 7.46
CA THR A 46 -5.66 -4.30 7.05
C THR A 46 -5.42 -5.76 7.47
N TRP A 47 -5.77 -6.10 8.71
CA TRP A 47 -5.67 -7.47 9.20
C TRP A 47 -6.51 -8.46 8.39
N ILE A 48 -7.78 -8.14 8.11
CA ILE A 48 -8.65 -8.99 7.27
C ILE A 48 -8.05 -9.17 5.87
N LEU A 49 -7.52 -8.11 5.26
CA LEU A 49 -6.93 -8.18 3.92
C LEU A 49 -5.73 -9.12 3.90
N VAL A 50 -4.80 -8.95 4.83
CA VAL A 50 -3.60 -9.80 4.93
C VAL A 50 -3.99 -11.26 5.18
N MET A 51 -4.91 -11.51 6.11
CA MET A 51 -5.39 -12.86 6.41
C MET A 51 -6.11 -13.50 5.22
N THR A 52 -6.96 -12.75 4.53
CA THR A 52 -7.75 -13.26 3.40
C THR A 52 -6.86 -13.52 2.19
N SER A 53 -5.95 -12.60 1.86
CA SER A 53 -5.00 -12.76 0.74
C SER A 53 -4.04 -13.92 0.96
N TRP A 54 -3.63 -14.18 2.21
CA TRP A 54 -2.77 -15.32 2.55
C TRP A 54 -3.49 -16.67 2.44
N LYS A 55 -4.76 -16.72 2.91
CA LYS A 55 -5.59 -17.94 2.88
C LYS A 55 -6.11 -18.24 1.47
N ILE A 56 -6.64 -17.24 0.78
CA ILE A 56 -7.21 -17.34 -0.56
C ILE A 56 -6.21 -16.77 -1.56
N ARG A 57 -5.21 -17.57 -1.93
CA ARG A 57 -4.16 -17.14 -2.85
C ARG A 57 -4.69 -17.10 -4.27
N LYS A 58 -4.83 -15.90 -4.83
CA LYS A 58 -5.16 -15.66 -6.24
C LYS A 58 -3.99 -15.21 -7.09
N PHE A 59 -2.92 -14.77 -6.43
CA PHE A 59 -1.68 -14.38 -7.05
C PHE A 59 -0.63 -15.46 -6.83
N HIS A 60 0.37 -15.49 -7.70
CA HIS A 60 1.57 -16.30 -7.51
C HIS A 60 2.22 -16.01 -6.15
N LYS A 61 2.87 -17.01 -5.56
CA LYS A 61 3.44 -16.98 -4.20
C LYS A 61 4.30 -15.73 -3.94
N ASN A 62 5.16 -15.36 -4.89
CA ASN A 62 6.04 -14.18 -4.78
C ASN A 62 5.25 -12.89 -4.56
N MET A 63 4.22 -12.71 -5.39
CA MET A 63 3.37 -11.54 -5.36
C MET A 63 2.52 -11.51 -4.08
N THR A 64 2.00 -12.66 -3.62
CA THR A 64 1.28 -12.72 -2.34
C THR A 64 2.16 -12.31 -1.16
N ILE A 65 3.42 -12.76 -1.10
CA ILE A 65 4.35 -12.38 -0.02
C ILE A 65 4.58 -10.87 -0.05
N CYS A 66 4.88 -10.30 -1.23
CA CYS A 66 5.09 -8.85 -1.37
C CYS A 66 3.84 -8.04 -1.00
N PHE A 67 2.67 -8.52 -1.43
CA PHE A 67 1.37 -7.90 -1.15
C PHE A 67 1.07 -7.89 0.35
N CYS A 68 1.14 -9.05 1.02
CA CYS A 68 0.89 -9.16 2.46
C CYS A 68 1.85 -8.27 3.27
N PHE A 69 3.13 -8.24 2.90
CA PHE A 69 4.12 -7.39 3.56
C PHE A 69 3.79 -5.90 3.37
N SER A 70 3.52 -5.46 2.14
CA SER A 70 3.27 -4.03 1.84
C SER A 70 2.01 -3.48 2.50
N PHE A 71 0.96 -4.31 2.67
CA PHE A 71 -0.21 -3.91 3.44
C PHE A 71 0.03 -4.03 4.95
N GLY A 72 0.80 -5.03 5.39
CA GLY A 72 1.16 -5.21 6.79
C GLY A 72 2.00 -4.06 7.37
N SER A 73 2.82 -3.40 6.55
CA SER A 73 3.65 -2.26 6.98
C SER A 73 2.84 -1.07 7.50
N TRP A 74 1.54 -0.98 7.19
CA TRP A 74 0.66 0.05 7.77
C TRP A 74 0.60 -0.02 9.30
N VAL A 75 0.83 -1.19 9.91
CA VAL A 75 0.91 -1.32 11.37
C VAL A 75 2.02 -0.45 11.97
N GLU A 76 3.11 -0.22 11.25
CA GLU A 76 4.17 0.70 11.67
C GLU A 76 3.68 2.15 11.75
N CYS A 77 2.85 2.58 10.79
CA CYS A 77 2.21 3.90 10.84
C CYS A 77 1.31 4.03 12.07
N TRP A 78 0.49 3.02 12.32
CA TRP A 78 -0.42 2.99 13.46
C TRP A 78 0.35 3.07 14.79
N LEU A 79 1.39 2.26 14.96
CA LEU A 79 2.28 2.30 16.12
C LEU A 79 2.97 3.67 16.24
N GLY A 80 3.49 4.19 15.13
CA GLY A 80 4.16 5.49 15.10
C GLY A 80 3.25 6.63 15.52
N LEU A 81 2.00 6.66 15.05
CA LEU A 81 1.01 7.66 15.44
C LEU A 81 0.66 7.58 16.92
N ILE A 82 0.53 6.37 17.49
CA ILE A 82 0.30 6.19 18.93
C ILE A 82 1.47 6.75 19.75
N LEU A 83 2.71 6.47 19.33
CA LEU A 83 3.91 6.95 20.02
C LEU A 83 4.06 8.46 19.93
N VAL A 84 3.69 9.09 18.82
CA VAL A 84 3.82 10.54 18.59
C VAL A 84 2.65 11.33 19.23
N TRP A 85 1.50 10.69 19.45
CA TRP A 85 0.28 11.33 19.96
C TRP A 85 0.46 12.17 21.24
N PRO A 86 1.13 11.69 22.31
CA PRO A 86 1.26 12.45 23.56
C PRO A 86 1.96 13.80 23.37
N TYR A 87 2.91 13.89 22.43
CA TYR A 87 3.65 15.11 22.12
C TYR A 87 2.81 16.09 21.31
N LYS A 88 1.96 15.61 20.39
CA LYS A 88 1.04 16.46 19.63
C LYS A 88 0.06 17.19 20.55
N CYS A 89 -0.49 16.46 21.51
CA CYS A 89 -1.46 17.00 22.47
C CYS A 89 -0.83 17.84 23.60
N GLY A 90 0.51 17.87 23.71
CA GLY A 90 1.19 18.56 24.82
C GLY A 90 1.03 17.85 26.17
N LEU A 91 0.81 16.52 26.19
CA LEU A 91 0.89 15.73 27.41
C LEU A 91 2.35 15.51 27.84
N ILE A 92 3.25 15.40 26.85
CA ILE A 92 4.70 15.33 27.03
C ILE A 92 5.31 16.44 26.20
N PHE A 93 6.14 17.28 26.82
CA PHE A 93 6.76 18.42 26.15
C PHE A 93 8.16 18.05 25.63
N VAL A 94 8.47 18.49 24.41
CA VAL A 94 9.79 18.29 23.77
C VAL A 94 10.84 19.25 24.34
N GLU A 95 10.39 20.43 24.73
CA GLU A 95 11.17 21.52 25.31
C GLU A 95 10.49 21.93 26.62
N GLU A 96 11.25 22.46 27.59
CA GLU A 96 10.66 22.98 28.85
C GLU A 96 9.71 24.15 28.63
N THR A 97 9.73 24.75 27.44
CA THR A 97 8.81 25.80 27.04
C THR A 97 7.46 25.20 26.62
N HIS A 98 6.38 25.68 27.23
CA HIS A 98 5.00 25.32 26.84
C HIS A 98 4.55 25.97 25.52
N GLN A 99 5.50 26.30 24.64
CA GLN A 99 5.22 26.92 23.36
C GLN A 99 4.68 25.88 22.37
N LYS A 100 3.65 26.28 21.62
CA LYS A 100 3.16 25.53 20.47
C LYS A 100 4.12 25.71 19.29
N PHE A 101 4.51 24.60 18.68
CA PHE A 101 5.29 24.60 17.45
C PHE A 101 4.41 24.10 16.29
N SER A 102 4.29 24.90 15.24
CA SER A 102 3.44 24.60 14.08
C SER A 102 4.18 24.92 12.78
N ASN A 103 4.98 23.96 12.30
CA ASN A 103 5.66 24.04 11.00
C ASN A 103 5.98 22.63 10.51
N PHE A 104 5.59 22.29 9.28
CA PHE A 104 5.90 20.98 8.71
C PHE A 104 7.37 20.87 8.25
N GLU A 105 7.94 21.94 7.71
CA GLU A 105 9.36 22.09 7.40
C GLU A 105 9.77 23.56 7.59
N THR A 106 10.97 23.83 8.12
CA THR A 106 11.55 25.19 8.16
C THR A 106 13.06 25.12 8.03
N THR A 107 13.67 26.12 7.40
CA THR A 107 15.13 26.30 7.39
C THR A 107 15.61 27.23 8.49
N ASP A 108 14.71 27.99 9.11
CA ASP A 108 15.03 28.91 10.20
C ASP A 108 15.14 28.13 11.51
N ARG A 109 16.37 28.08 12.06
CA ARG A 109 16.69 27.38 13.29
C ARG A 109 16.08 28.03 14.53
N SER A 110 15.78 29.33 14.49
CA SER A 110 15.15 30.03 15.62
C SER A 110 13.70 29.59 15.85
N MET A 111 13.06 29.03 14.82
CA MET A 111 11.68 28.57 14.82
C MET A 111 11.56 27.06 15.14
N MET A 112 12.67 26.36 15.32
CA MET A 112 12.71 24.93 15.62
C MET A 112 12.73 24.70 17.13
N ALA A 113 11.92 23.75 17.63
CA ALA A 113 11.99 23.38 19.04
C ALA A 113 13.31 22.64 19.33
N ARG A 114 13.90 22.93 20.50
CA ARG A 114 15.13 22.29 20.95
C ARG A 114 14.79 21.13 21.88
N ILE A 115 15.37 19.96 21.63
CA ILE A 115 15.18 18.80 22.49
C ILE A 115 15.99 18.99 23.77
N THR A 116 15.30 19.17 24.90
CA THR A 116 15.93 19.25 26.22
C THR A 116 15.84 17.92 26.98
N ASN A 117 14.75 17.16 26.78
CA ASN A 117 14.45 15.92 27.50
C ASN A 117 14.66 14.67 26.62
N TYR A 118 15.90 14.16 26.56
CA TYR A 118 16.26 13.01 25.70
C TYR A 118 15.54 11.68 26.01
N PRO A 119 15.40 11.25 27.28
CA PRO A 119 14.74 9.97 27.57
C PRO A 119 13.26 10.01 27.17
N GLU A 120 12.59 11.12 27.50
CA GLU A 120 11.18 11.31 27.20
C GLU A 120 10.92 11.51 25.71
N THR A 121 11.89 11.95 24.90
CA THR A 121 11.71 12.15 23.44
C THR A 121 12.03 10.91 22.61
N THR A 122 12.51 9.82 23.22
CA THR A 122 12.86 8.59 22.50
C THR A 122 11.64 7.97 21.79
N CYS A 123 10.46 7.99 22.42
CA CYS A 123 9.23 7.49 21.79
C CYS A 123 8.80 8.36 20.60
N LEU A 124 9.00 9.68 20.66
CA LEU A 124 8.75 10.60 19.54
C LEU A 124 9.63 10.25 18.33
N PHE A 125 10.92 9.98 18.56
CA PHE A 125 11.84 9.60 17.48
C PHE A 125 11.51 8.25 16.88
N CYS A 126 11.29 7.24 17.72
CA CYS A 126 10.89 5.91 17.27
C CYS A 126 9.60 5.98 16.45
N GLY A 127 8.58 6.66 16.96
CA GLY A 127 7.31 6.79 16.25
C GLY A 127 7.42 7.58 14.94
N SER A 128 8.23 8.62 14.92
CA SER A 128 8.47 9.42 13.71
C SER A 128 9.24 8.64 12.64
N PHE A 129 10.24 7.84 13.04
CA PHE A 129 10.95 6.96 12.13
C PHE A 129 10.02 5.90 11.53
N LEU A 130 9.14 5.28 12.34
CA LEU A 130 8.16 4.32 11.85
C LEU A 130 7.19 4.92 10.82
N ILE A 131 6.76 6.17 11.01
CA ILE A 131 5.89 6.86 10.03
C ILE A 131 6.66 7.11 8.71
N TRP A 132 7.93 7.55 8.78
CA TRP A 132 8.76 7.71 7.58
C TRP A 132 9.01 6.38 6.86
N HIS A 133 9.26 5.31 7.63
CA HIS A 133 9.44 3.97 7.10
C HIS A 133 8.18 3.47 6.40
N TYR A 134 7.01 3.69 6.98
CA TYR A 134 5.74 3.38 6.37
C TYR A 134 5.50 4.14 5.04
N LEU A 135 5.74 5.46 5.04
CA LEU A 135 5.56 6.30 3.85
C LEU A 135 6.43 5.80 2.69
N ALA A 136 7.71 5.54 2.96
CA ALA A 136 8.63 4.99 1.97
C ALA A 136 8.26 3.55 1.56
N SER A 137 7.83 2.71 2.52
CA SER A 137 7.38 1.33 2.26
C SER A 137 6.18 1.28 1.33
N THR A 138 5.25 2.23 1.42
CA THR A 138 4.06 2.27 0.56
C THR A 138 4.45 2.53 -0.91
N VAL A 139 5.42 3.42 -1.15
CA VAL A 139 5.97 3.66 -2.49
C VAL A 139 6.71 2.42 -2.99
N ALA A 140 7.55 1.82 -2.14
CA ALA A 140 8.29 0.61 -2.47
C ALA A 140 7.37 -0.58 -2.78
N GLY A 141 6.22 -0.70 -2.11
CA GLY A 141 5.23 -1.74 -2.38
C GLY A 141 4.66 -1.68 -3.80
N MET A 142 4.38 -0.48 -4.32
CA MET A 142 3.96 -0.30 -5.72
C MET A 142 5.07 -0.67 -6.70
N CYS A 143 6.31 -0.26 -6.42
CA CYS A 143 7.48 -0.64 -7.23
C CYS A 143 7.66 -2.17 -7.25
N ASN A 144 7.58 -2.82 -6.10
CA ASN A 144 7.70 -4.27 -5.98
C ASN A 144 6.64 -4.99 -6.80
N PHE A 145 5.39 -4.52 -6.76
CA PHE A 145 4.33 -5.06 -7.60
C PHE A 145 4.72 -5.01 -9.08
N VAL A 146 5.10 -3.83 -9.57
CA VAL A 146 5.38 -3.63 -11.00
C VAL A 146 6.63 -4.40 -11.45
N VAL A 147 7.70 -4.39 -10.64
CA VAL A 147 8.93 -5.13 -10.93
C VAL A 147 8.67 -6.64 -10.92
N GLU A 148 7.90 -7.17 -9.97
CA GLU A 148 7.57 -8.60 -9.94
C GLU A 148 6.74 -9.00 -11.18
N ARG A 149 5.78 -8.15 -11.61
CA ARG A 149 5.04 -8.38 -12.86
C ARG A 149 5.93 -8.27 -14.10
N ALA A 150 6.93 -7.38 -14.12
CA ALA A 150 7.90 -7.29 -15.21
C ALA A 150 8.77 -8.56 -15.30
N ILE A 151 9.27 -9.05 -14.15
CA ILE A 151 10.05 -10.29 -14.07
C ILE A 151 9.21 -11.49 -14.52
N ALA A 152 7.95 -11.59 -14.08
CA ALA A 152 7.03 -12.64 -14.52
C ALA A 152 6.74 -12.58 -16.04
N SER A 153 6.74 -11.37 -16.62
CA SER A 153 6.58 -11.17 -18.07
C SER A 153 7.85 -11.54 -18.84
N PHE A 154 9.03 -11.27 -18.28
CA PHE A 154 10.32 -11.63 -18.87
C PHE A 154 10.53 -13.15 -18.87
N PHE A 155 10.21 -13.83 -17.77
CA PHE A 155 10.32 -15.28 -17.62
C PHE A 155 9.06 -16.05 -18.05
N PHE A 156 8.36 -15.59 -19.08
CA PHE A 156 7.04 -16.13 -19.46
C PHE A 156 7.04 -17.63 -19.82
N SER A 157 8.19 -18.22 -20.21
CA SER A 157 8.28 -19.63 -20.60
C SER A 157 8.20 -20.61 -19.43
N ASP A 158 8.76 -20.23 -18.28
CA ASP A 158 9.03 -21.17 -17.19
C ASP A 158 8.82 -20.57 -15.78
N TYR A 159 8.25 -19.37 -15.64
CA TYR A 159 8.09 -18.68 -14.35
C TYR A 159 7.45 -19.57 -13.28
N GLU A 160 6.36 -20.25 -13.61
CA GLU A 160 5.66 -21.20 -12.71
C GLU A 160 6.33 -22.57 -12.59
N LYS A 161 7.07 -23.03 -13.61
CA LYS A 161 7.65 -24.39 -13.62
C LYS A 161 8.78 -24.57 -12.62
N ARG A 162 9.53 -23.51 -12.33
CA ARG A 162 10.60 -23.54 -11.33
C ARG A 162 10.15 -22.77 -10.10
N ASN A 163 10.34 -23.35 -8.92
CA ASN A 163 10.07 -22.65 -7.67
C ASN A 163 11.06 -21.49 -7.50
N ARG A 164 10.65 -20.29 -7.91
CA ARG A 164 11.46 -19.06 -7.79
C ARG A 164 10.98 -18.19 -6.63
N SER A 165 10.71 -18.80 -5.47
CA SER A 165 10.30 -18.06 -4.27
C SER A 165 11.32 -17.01 -3.84
N TYR A 166 12.60 -17.21 -4.19
CA TYR A 166 13.68 -16.28 -3.92
C TYR A 166 13.48 -14.91 -4.58
N ILE A 167 12.74 -14.81 -5.69
CA ILE A 167 12.47 -13.52 -6.35
C ILE A 167 11.69 -12.61 -5.41
N GLY A 168 10.62 -13.11 -4.79
CA GLY A 168 9.82 -12.34 -3.85
C GLY A 168 10.63 -11.89 -2.62
N TYR A 169 11.42 -12.79 -2.04
CA TYR A 169 12.27 -12.45 -0.89
C TYR A 169 13.38 -11.46 -1.24
N THR A 170 14.05 -11.63 -2.39
CA THR A 170 15.12 -10.72 -2.83
C THR A 170 14.55 -9.33 -3.08
N LEU A 171 13.39 -9.24 -3.72
CA LEU A 171 12.69 -7.98 -3.97
C LEU A 171 12.29 -7.29 -2.66
N LEU A 172 11.78 -8.04 -1.68
CA LEU A 172 11.47 -7.49 -0.37
C LEU A 172 12.71 -7.02 0.38
N VAL A 173 13.76 -7.82 0.48
CA VAL A 173 14.98 -7.43 1.19
C VAL A 173 15.62 -6.20 0.56
N THR A 174 15.75 -6.16 -0.77
CA THR A 174 16.34 -5.02 -1.48
C THR A 174 15.49 -3.76 -1.33
N SER A 175 14.17 -3.87 -1.49
CA SER A 175 13.27 -2.72 -1.31
C SER A 175 13.26 -2.20 0.12
N GLN A 176 13.25 -3.08 1.13
CA GLN A 176 13.29 -2.67 2.54
C GLN A 176 14.63 -2.02 2.93
N PHE A 177 15.74 -2.48 2.36
CA PHE A 177 17.03 -1.81 2.52
C PHE A 177 16.99 -0.38 1.97
N CYS A 178 16.45 -0.18 0.76
CA CYS A 178 16.28 1.16 0.17
C CYS A 178 15.31 2.04 0.98
N VAL A 179 14.21 1.47 1.48
CA VAL A 179 13.23 2.16 2.33
C VAL A 179 13.92 2.64 3.61
N PHE A 180 14.63 1.76 4.30
CA PHE A 180 15.33 2.10 5.54
C PHE A 180 16.32 3.24 5.32
N GLN A 181 17.13 3.18 4.26
CA GLN A 181 18.04 4.27 3.88
C GLN A 181 17.30 5.58 3.59
N GLY A 182 16.22 5.52 2.79
CA GLY A 182 15.41 6.70 2.46
C GLY A 182 14.77 7.32 3.70
N SER A 183 14.29 6.50 4.64
CA SER A 183 13.73 6.96 5.91
C SER A 183 14.79 7.60 6.80
N LEU A 184 16.02 7.11 6.82
CA LEU A 184 17.12 7.77 7.54
C LEU A 184 17.47 9.12 6.91
N LEU A 185 17.54 9.21 5.58
CA LEU A 185 17.80 10.47 4.88
C LEU A 185 16.73 11.52 5.19
N ALA A 186 15.45 11.12 5.21
CA ALA A 186 14.36 11.99 5.61
C ALA A 186 14.45 12.35 7.10
N PHE A 187 14.58 11.35 7.98
CA PHE A 187 14.59 11.55 9.43
C PHE A 187 15.70 12.49 9.92
N PHE A 188 16.90 12.41 9.36
CA PHE A 188 18.01 13.32 9.67
C PHE A 188 18.04 14.59 8.81
N TYR A 189 16.94 14.89 8.10
CA TYR A 189 16.79 16.08 7.26
C TYR A 189 17.95 16.28 6.26
N LEU A 190 18.49 15.20 5.72
CA LEU A 190 19.57 15.23 4.73
C LEU A 190 19.05 15.56 3.32
N ILE A 191 17.74 15.49 3.13
CA ILE A 191 17.03 15.84 1.91
C ILE A 191 15.85 16.75 2.25
N SER A 192 15.68 17.84 1.49
CA SER A 192 14.58 18.79 1.70
C SER A 192 13.25 18.23 1.19
N LEU A 193 12.13 18.71 1.73
CA LEU A 193 10.78 18.29 1.31
C LEU A 193 10.56 18.51 -0.19
N LYS A 194 11.04 19.64 -0.75
CA LYS A 194 10.97 19.91 -2.19
C LYS A 194 11.63 18.80 -3.01
N THR A 195 12.80 18.34 -2.58
CA THR A 195 13.53 17.25 -3.23
C THR A 195 12.76 15.93 -3.11
N VAL A 196 12.24 15.62 -1.91
CA VAL A 196 11.41 14.44 -1.68
C VAL A 196 10.16 14.44 -2.57
N LEU A 197 9.49 15.58 -2.73
CA LEU A 197 8.31 15.72 -3.58
C LEU A 197 8.64 15.48 -5.06
N VAL A 198 9.74 16.05 -5.57
CA VAL A 198 10.18 15.83 -6.97
C VAL A 198 10.48 14.35 -7.19
N ILE A 199 11.23 13.72 -6.29
CA ILE A 199 11.53 12.29 -6.35
C ILE A 199 10.23 11.48 -6.35
N ALA A 200 9.30 11.76 -5.43
CA ALA A 200 8.03 11.05 -5.33
C ALA A 200 7.18 11.17 -6.61
N ILE A 201 7.10 12.36 -7.21
CA ILE A 201 6.38 12.59 -8.47
C ILE A 201 7.02 11.80 -9.62
N CYS A 202 8.35 11.87 -9.77
CA CYS A 202 9.07 11.14 -10.81
C CYS A 202 8.89 9.62 -10.67
N PHE A 203 8.98 9.10 -9.44
CA PHE A 203 8.72 7.69 -9.16
C PHE A 203 7.29 7.29 -9.47
N LEU A 204 6.29 8.07 -9.06
CA LEU A 204 4.89 7.78 -9.33
C LEU A 204 4.61 7.70 -10.83
N ILE A 205 5.13 8.65 -11.61
CA ILE A 205 5.02 8.64 -13.09
C ILE A 205 5.66 7.36 -13.65
N CYS A 206 6.89 7.03 -13.24
CA CYS A 206 7.59 5.84 -13.71
C CYS A 206 6.82 4.54 -13.42
N VAL A 207 6.32 4.39 -12.19
CA VAL A 207 5.57 3.20 -11.75
C VAL A 207 4.24 3.07 -12.49
N VAL A 208 3.49 4.18 -12.66
CA VAL A 208 2.23 4.21 -13.40
C VAL A 208 2.46 3.88 -14.88
N SER A 209 3.45 4.51 -15.52
CA SER A 209 3.80 4.24 -16.92
C SER A 209 4.19 2.79 -17.13
N THR A 210 5.00 2.22 -16.24
CA THR A 210 5.43 0.82 -16.33
C THR A 210 4.26 -0.14 -16.11
N PHE A 211 3.35 0.16 -15.18
CA PHE A 211 2.14 -0.65 -14.96
C PHE A 211 1.28 -0.73 -16.23
N PHE A 212 0.98 0.41 -16.87
CA PHE A 212 0.17 0.44 -18.09
C PHE A 212 0.91 -0.18 -19.29
N PHE A 213 2.22 0.02 -19.39
CA PHE A 213 3.05 -0.65 -20.38
C PHE A 213 2.96 -2.18 -20.22
N LEU A 214 3.12 -2.71 -19.01
CA LEU A 214 3.00 -4.15 -18.75
C LEU A 214 1.59 -4.68 -19.02
N LEU A 215 0.56 -3.92 -18.67
CA LEU A 215 -0.82 -4.28 -18.97
C LEU A 215 -1.06 -4.39 -20.47
N HIS A 216 -0.59 -3.40 -21.24
CA HIS A 216 -0.68 -3.40 -22.69
C HIS A 216 0.13 -4.55 -23.30
N TYR A 217 1.39 -4.70 -22.89
CA TYR A 217 2.29 -5.76 -23.35
C TYR A 217 1.72 -7.15 -23.11
N ASN A 218 1.30 -7.48 -21.89
CA ASN A 218 0.77 -8.80 -21.55
C ASN A 218 -0.57 -9.09 -22.23
N THR A 219 -1.43 -8.08 -22.39
CA THR A 219 -2.69 -8.24 -23.13
C THR A 219 -2.44 -8.47 -24.62
N SER A 220 -1.52 -7.72 -25.23
CA SER A 220 -1.12 -7.90 -26.63
C SER A 220 -0.46 -9.26 -26.86
N LEU A 221 0.46 -9.65 -25.96
CA LEU A 221 1.11 -10.96 -26.00
C LEU A 221 0.08 -12.08 -25.93
N ARG A 222 -0.85 -12.05 -24.97
CA ARG A 222 -1.95 -13.02 -24.89
C ARG A 222 -2.71 -13.13 -26.21
N ASN A 223 -3.14 -12.00 -26.78
CA ASN A 223 -3.91 -11.99 -28.03
C ASN A 223 -3.11 -12.58 -29.21
N ARG A 224 -1.81 -12.28 -29.31
CA ARG A 224 -0.93 -12.85 -30.34
C ARG A 224 -0.76 -14.36 -30.20
N LEU A 225 -0.66 -14.84 -28.96
CA LEU A 225 -0.52 -16.27 -28.66
C LEU A 225 -1.84 -17.02 -28.94
N ASP A 226 -2.98 -16.38 -28.70
CA ASP A 226 -4.30 -16.93 -29.08
C ASP A 226 -4.46 -17.01 -30.61
N ILE A 227 -3.96 -16.02 -31.38
CA ILE A 227 -3.97 -16.06 -32.86
C ILE A 227 -3.04 -17.13 -33.42
N LYS A 228 -1.82 -17.26 -32.87
CA LYS A 228 -0.83 -18.26 -33.32
C LYS A 228 -1.25 -19.70 -33.05
N GLN A 229 -2.29 -19.95 -32.26
CA GLN A 229 -2.88 -21.29 -32.09
C GLN A 229 -3.29 -21.94 -33.42
N THR A 230 -3.58 -21.15 -34.46
CA THR A 230 -3.88 -21.68 -35.80
C THR A 230 -2.65 -22.24 -36.53
N ASN A 231 -1.44 -21.94 -36.07
CA ASN A 231 -0.18 -22.31 -36.73
C ASN A 231 0.72 -23.12 -35.75
N LEU A 232 0.94 -24.38 -36.08
CA LEU A 232 1.65 -25.43 -35.33
C LEU A 232 2.88 -25.00 -34.50
N SER A 233 3.10 -25.75 -33.39
CA SER A 233 4.28 -25.77 -32.47
C SER A 233 4.26 -24.77 -31.29
N TYR A 234 3.21 -24.84 -30.46
CA TYR A 234 3.01 -23.89 -29.38
C TYR A 234 3.24 -24.47 -27.97
N ASN A 235 3.97 -23.73 -27.10
CA ASN A 235 4.21 -24.10 -25.71
C ASN A 235 3.05 -23.61 -24.81
N LEU A 236 2.16 -24.53 -24.45
CA LEU A 236 0.97 -24.31 -23.61
C LEU A 236 1.27 -23.47 -22.34
N ALA A 237 2.44 -23.68 -21.72
CA ALA A 237 2.89 -22.97 -20.53
C ALA A 237 3.01 -21.44 -20.74
N ALA A 238 3.52 -21.02 -21.90
CA ALA A 238 3.68 -19.61 -22.22
C ALA A 238 2.33 -18.87 -22.31
N ARG A 239 1.27 -19.56 -22.77
CA ARG A 239 -0.07 -18.97 -22.84
C ARG A 239 -0.69 -18.84 -21.46
N PHE A 240 -0.60 -19.89 -20.64
CA PHE A 240 -1.11 -19.84 -19.28
C PHE A 240 -0.46 -18.69 -18.51
N GLN A 241 0.86 -18.51 -18.64
CA GLN A 241 1.56 -17.41 -18.00
C GLN A 241 1.11 -16.03 -18.50
N ALA A 242 0.99 -15.82 -19.81
CA ALA A 242 0.53 -14.55 -20.37
C ALA A 242 -0.92 -14.24 -19.97
N ALA A 243 -1.79 -15.24 -19.94
CA ALA A 243 -3.18 -15.11 -19.51
C ALA A 243 -3.29 -14.80 -18.01
N GLU A 244 -2.49 -15.47 -17.17
CA GLU A 244 -2.44 -15.24 -15.73
C GLU A 244 -1.88 -13.85 -15.41
N ASN A 245 -0.77 -13.43 -16.04
CA ASN A 245 -0.19 -12.11 -15.86
C ASN A 245 -1.17 -11.01 -16.27
N ALA A 246 -1.80 -11.11 -17.45
CA ALA A 246 -2.81 -10.16 -17.90
C ALA A 246 -4.02 -10.13 -16.96
N ARG A 247 -4.46 -11.28 -16.44
CA ARG A 247 -5.55 -11.36 -15.44
C ARG A 247 -5.15 -10.66 -14.14
N SER A 248 -3.95 -10.93 -13.61
CA SER A 248 -3.47 -10.35 -12.36
C SER A 248 -3.37 -8.82 -12.44
N LEU A 249 -2.88 -8.28 -13.56
CA LEU A 249 -2.82 -6.85 -13.82
C LEU A 249 -4.23 -6.24 -13.91
N LYS A 250 -5.16 -6.90 -14.60
CA LYS A 250 -6.57 -6.45 -14.68
C LYS A 250 -7.26 -6.41 -13.31
N LEU A 251 -7.03 -7.42 -12.46
CA LEU A 251 -7.53 -7.42 -11.09
C LEU A 251 -6.92 -6.27 -10.28
N ALA A 252 -5.63 -5.99 -10.49
CA ALA A 252 -4.92 -4.95 -9.76
C ALA A 252 -5.26 -3.52 -10.22
N ILE A 253 -5.79 -3.29 -11.43
CA ILE A 253 -6.11 -1.93 -11.96
C ILE A 253 -6.90 -1.11 -10.93
N PHE A 254 -7.99 -1.66 -10.38
CA PHE A 254 -8.84 -0.90 -9.48
C PHE A 254 -8.11 -0.49 -8.21
N VAL A 255 -7.37 -1.42 -7.60
CA VAL A 255 -6.56 -1.18 -6.39
C VAL A 255 -5.47 -0.15 -6.67
N PHE A 256 -4.75 -0.34 -7.77
CA PHE A 256 -3.65 0.51 -8.19
C PHE A 256 -4.11 1.94 -8.48
N THR A 257 -5.26 2.11 -9.14
CA THR A 257 -5.88 3.42 -9.38
C THR A 257 -6.25 4.11 -8.06
N VAL A 258 -6.88 3.41 -7.11
CA VAL A 258 -7.22 4.01 -5.81
C VAL A 258 -5.96 4.46 -5.06
N ILE A 259 -4.90 3.65 -5.05
CA ILE A 259 -3.61 4.02 -4.45
C ILE A 259 -3.04 5.27 -5.15
N CYS A 260 -3.00 5.28 -6.49
CA CYS A 260 -2.48 6.43 -7.25
C CYS A 260 -3.28 7.72 -7.00
N CYS A 261 -4.60 7.63 -6.87
CA CYS A 261 -5.45 8.76 -6.52
C CYS A 261 -5.10 9.31 -5.13
N ILE A 262 -4.93 8.44 -4.14
CA ILE A 262 -4.55 8.83 -2.77
C ILE A 262 -3.18 9.53 -2.79
N PHE A 263 -2.18 8.94 -3.46
CA PHE A 263 -0.86 9.56 -3.61
C PHE A 263 -0.92 10.92 -4.30
N THR A 264 -1.70 11.04 -5.37
CA THR A 264 -1.85 12.30 -6.12
C THR A 264 -2.48 13.38 -5.24
N VAL A 265 -3.52 13.05 -4.48
CA VAL A 265 -4.17 14.00 -3.55
C VAL A 265 -3.19 14.40 -2.43
N ALA A 266 -2.47 13.43 -1.85
CA ALA A 266 -1.50 13.68 -0.78
C ALA A 266 -0.35 14.59 -1.25
N ILE A 267 0.23 14.31 -2.42
CA ILE A 267 1.27 15.14 -3.03
C ILE A 267 0.71 16.54 -3.33
N SER A 268 -0.52 16.63 -3.87
CA SER A 268 -1.15 17.92 -4.18
C SER A 268 -1.34 18.79 -2.93
N MET A 269 -1.74 18.20 -1.79
CA MET A 269 -1.84 18.91 -0.51
C MET A 269 -0.48 19.46 -0.06
N LEU A 270 0.59 18.65 -0.17
CA LEU A 270 1.95 19.11 0.16
C LEU A 270 2.46 20.18 -0.79
N VAL A 271 2.16 20.08 -2.09
CA VAL A 271 2.50 21.11 -3.10
C VAL A 271 1.79 22.43 -2.78
N VAL A 272 0.49 22.40 -2.49
CA VAL A 272 -0.28 23.59 -2.10
C VAL A 272 0.35 24.27 -0.89
N TRP A 273 0.78 23.49 0.10
CA TRP A 273 1.45 24.02 1.30
C TRP A 273 2.85 24.57 1.02
N VAL A 274 3.72 23.82 0.32
CA VAL A 274 5.11 24.20 0.03
C VAL A 274 5.19 25.49 -0.80
N TRP A 275 4.28 25.65 -1.77
CA TRP A 275 4.23 26.83 -2.62
C TRP A 275 3.32 27.94 -2.09
N LYS A 276 2.75 27.77 -0.88
CA LYS A 276 1.87 28.76 -0.24
C LYS A 276 0.77 29.25 -1.19
N LEU A 277 0.16 28.30 -1.92
CA LEU A 277 -0.89 28.59 -2.92
C LEU A 277 -2.21 29.02 -2.27
N VAL A 278 -2.34 28.83 -0.95
CA VAL A 278 -3.52 29.11 -0.14
C VAL A 278 -3.08 29.91 1.10
N PRO A 279 -3.91 30.80 1.64
CA PRO A 279 -3.59 31.56 2.85
C PRO A 279 -3.21 30.69 4.06
N GLU A 280 -2.29 31.17 4.89
CA GLU A 280 -1.68 30.42 6.01
C GLU A 280 -2.69 29.93 7.05
N TYR A 281 -3.83 30.60 7.21
CA TYR A 281 -4.85 30.17 8.17
C TYR A 281 -5.48 28.80 7.82
N TYR A 282 -5.29 28.31 6.58
CA TYR A 282 -5.70 26.96 6.17
C TYR A 282 -4.62 25.88 6.36
N ASP A 283 -3.38 26.24 6.74
CA ASP A 283 -2.25 25.30 6.82
C ASP A 283 -2.55 24.12 7.76
N VAL A 284 -3.15 24.40 8.92
CA VAL A 284 -3.54 23.38 9.91
C VAL A 284 -4.57 22.41 9.33
N ALA A 285 -5.56 22.92 8.58
CA ALA A 285 -6.60 22.10 7.98
C ALA A 285 -6.04 21.21 6.86
N ILE A 286 -5.18 21.76 6.00
CA ILE A 286 -4.52 21.02 4.91
C ILE A 286 -3.63 19.92 5.49
N MET A 287 -2.84 20.21 6.51
CA MET A 287 -1.93 19.23 7.14
C MET A 287 -2.68 18.16 7.92
N THR A 288 -3.77 18.52 8.60
CA THR A 288 -4.63 17.54 9.27
C THR A 288 -5.32 16.64 8.24
N ALA A 289 -5.80 17.19 7.12
CA ALA A 289 -6.38 16.40 6.03
C ALA A 289 -5.34 15.46 5.39
N PHE A 290 -4.11 15.94 5.18
CA PHE A 290 -2.99 15.12 4.69
C PHE A 290 -2.69 13.96 5.65
N GLU A 291 -2.57 14.24 6.96
CA GLU A 291 -2.33 13.21 7.97
C GLU A 291 -3.43 12.15 7.97
N CYS A 292 -4.71 12.57 7.97
CA CYS A 292 -5.85 11.67 7.87
C CYS A 292 -5.85 10.85 6.57
N LEU A 293 -5.51 11.46 5.44
CA LEU A 293 -5.47 10.78 4.14
C LEU A 293 -4.40 9.68 4.12
N VAL A 294 -3.22 9.96 4.68
CA VAL A 294 -2.11 9.00 4.78
C VAL A 294 -2.45 7.89 5.76
N SER A 295 -2.92 8.22 6.97
CA SER A 295 -3.11 7.26 8.04
C SER A 295 -4.37 6.40 7.88
N LEU A 296 -5.44 6.96 7.32
CA LEU A 296 -6.73 6.27 7.11
C LEU A 296 -6.86 5.69 5.70
N ASN A 297 -5.79 5.65 4.91
CA ASN A 297 -5.80 5.05 3.59
C ASN A 297 -6.32 3.60 3.53
N PRO A 298 -6.22 2.73 4.58
CA PRO A 298 -6.75 1.38 4.47
C PRO A 298 -8.28 1.37 4.36
N LEU A 299 -8.98 2.41 4.82
CA LEU A 299 -10.44 2.53 4.65
C LEU A 299 -10.85 2.59 3.18
N PHE A 300 -9.95 3.00 2.28
CA PHE A 300 -10.19 3.09 0.85
C PHE A 300 -9.50 1.96 0.08
N VAL A 301 -8.21 1.72 0.36
CA VAL A 301 -7.41 0.75 -0.38
C VAL A 301 -7.83 -0.68 -0.06
N VAL A 302 -8.16 -1.00 1.20
CA VAL A 302 -8.57 -2.37 1.56
C VAL A 302 -9.88 -2.76 0.87
N PRO A 303 -10.96 -1.96 0.92
CA PRO A 303 -12.14 -2.26 0.13
C PRO A 303 -11.82 -2.36 -1.37
N ALA A 304 -10.97 -1.48 -1.92
CA ALA A 304 -10.59 -1.59 -3.32
C ALA A 304 -9.95 -2.95 -3.64
N ALA A 305 -9.02 -3.41 -2.80
CA ALA A 305 -8.38 -4.72 -2.91
C ALA A 305 -9.37 -5.88 -2.74
N MET A 306 -10.19 -5.88 -1.69
CA MET A 306 -11.12 -6.98 -1.41
C MET A 306 -12.19 -7.11 -2.49
N PHE A 307 -12.66 -6.00 -3.08
CA PHE A 307 -13.67 -6.03 -4.13
C PHE A 307 -13.10 -6.35 -5.51
N SER A 308 -11.79 -6.24 -5.71
CA SER A 308 -11.13 -6.61 -6.97
C SER A 308 -11.18 -8.13 -7.25
N VAL A 309 -11.24 -8.95 -6.20
CA VAL A 309 -11.28 -10.41 -6.29
C VAL A 309 -12.61 -10.92 -5.73
N PRO A 310 -13.45 -11.61 -6.53
CA PRO A 310 -14.76 -12.08 -6.09
C PRO A 310 -14.73 -12.91 -4.80
N GLU A 311 -13.76 -13.81 -4.67
CA GLU A 311 -13.62 -14.66 -3.49
C GLU A 311 -13.21 -13.88 -2.25
N TRP A 312 -12.37 -12.84 -2.40
CA TRP A 312 -12.01 -11.94 -1.31
C TRP A 312 -13.21 -11.08 -0.89
N LYS A 313 -14.00 -10.58 -1.84
CA LYS A 313 -15.24 -9.84 -1.56
C LYS A 313 -16.21 -10.67 -0.72
N ILE A 314 -16.39 -11.95 -1.05
CA ILE A 314 -17.24 -12.86 -0.28
C ILE A 314 -16.69 -13.04 1.13
N ALA A 315 -15.39 -13.26 1.28
CA ALA A 315 -14.74 -13.37 2.59
C ALA A 315 -14.88 -12.07 3.41
N PHE A 316 -14.72 -10.91 2.77
CA PHE A 316 -14.87 -9.61 3.42
C PHE A 316 -16.27 -9.41 4.00
N TYR A 317 -17.31 -9.78 3.24
CA TYR A 317 -18.69 -9.69 3.75
C TYR A 317 -18.97 -10.59 4.94
N LYS A 318 -18.30 -11.75 5.05
CA LYS A 318 -18.41 -12.62 6.24
C LYS A 318 -17.84 -11.94 7.49
N HIS A 319 -16.82 -11.12 7.34
CA HIS A 319 -16.19 -10.38 8.44
C HIS A 319 -16.87 -9.04 8.78
N MET A 320 -17.88 -8.63 8.01
CA MET A 320 -18.64 -7.41 8.25
C MET A 320 -19.83 -7.66 9.19
N PRO A 321 -19.88 -7.00 10.38
CA PRO A 321 -20.85 -7.32 11.44
C PRO A 321 -22.31 -7.17 11.01
N PHE A 322 -22.61 -6.26 10.09
CA PHE A 322 -23.98 -5.96 9.64
C PHE A 322 -24.37 -6.64 8.31
N ILE A 323 -23.39 -7.06 7.50
CA ILE A 323 -23.63 -7.62 6.16
C ILE A 323 -23.58 -9.16 6.17
N GLY A 324 -22.71 -9.76 6.98
CA GLY A 324 -22.55 -11.22 7.06
C GLY A 324 -23.85 -11.95 7.39
N ARG A 325 -24.69 -11.38 8.27
CA ARG A 325 -26.00 -11.95 8.64
C ARG A 325 -27.00 -11.99 7.47
N ARG A 326 -26.96 -11.03 6.54
CA ARG A 326 -27.83 -11.05 5.34
C ARG A 326 -27.28 -11.96 4.24
N TYR A 327 -25.95 -12.07 4.12
CA TYR A 327 -25.32 -12.95 3.14
C TYR A 327 -25.56 -14.44 3.47
N HIS A 328 -25.45 -14.82 4.76
CA HIS A 328 -25.78 -16.17 5.22
C HIS A 328 -27.26 -16.57 5.01
N ARG A 329 -28.19 -15.60 4.98
CA ARG A 329 -29.62 -15.87 4.79
C ARG A 329 -30.01 -16.08 3.32
N ARG A 330 -29.14 -15.76 2.35
CA ARG A 330 -29.44 -15.85 0.90
C ARG A 330 -28.78 -17.02 0.17
N ARG A 331 -27.71 -17.64 0.69
CA ARG A 331 -27.16 -18.87 0.10
C ARG A 331 -27.88 -20.09 0.69
N ARG A 332 -28.72 -20.73 -0.12
CA ARG A 332 -29.18 -22.10 0.15
C ARG A 332 -27.98 -23.06 -0.02
N PRO A 333 -27.83 -24.08 0.83
CA PRO A 333 -26.74 -25.07 0.76
C PRO A 333 -26.56 -25.70 -0.64
N ASP A 334 -27.67 -25.88 -1.37
CA ASP A 334 -27.67 -26.53 -2.68
C ASP A 334 -26.88 -25.77 -3.77
N SER A 335 -26.69 -24.45 -3.61
CA SER A 335 -25.98 -23.64 -4.59
C SER A 335 -24.45 -23.85 -4.59
N ASP A 336 -23.85 -24.15 -3.43
CA ASP A 336 -22.40 -24.38 -3.35
C ASP A 336 -22.01 -25.79 -3.82
N ILE A 337 -22.92 -26.77 -3.70
CA ILE A 337 -22.73 -28.13 -4.24
C ILE A 337 -22.84 -28.09 -5.77
N LEU A 338 -23.86 -27.41 -6.30
CA LEU A 338 -24.08 -27.28 -7.74
C LEU A 338 -22.93 -26.51 -8.43
N ASP A 339 -22.42 -25.44 -7.82
CA ASP A 339 -21.33 -24.64 -8.38
C ASP A 339 -19.99 -25.41 -8.32
N HIS A 340 -19.79 -26.26 -7.31
CA HIS A 340 -18.63 -27.16 -7.25
C HIS A 340 -18.70 -28.25 -8.32
N GLU A 341 -19.85 -28.90 -8.49
CA GLU A 341 -20.06 -29.91 -9.55
C GLU A 341 -19.93 -29.30 -10.95
N LEU A 342 -20.44 -28.08 -11.19
CA LEU A 342 -20.26 -27.37 -12.45
C LEU A 342 -18.80 -27.01 -12.72
N ARG A 343 -18.06 -26.60 -11.69
CA ARG A 343 -16.64 -26.26 -11.84
C ARG A 343 -15.78 -27.50 -12.08
N VAL A 344 -16.04 -28.58 -11.33
CA VAL A 344 -15.35 -29.86 -11.50
C VAL A 344 -15.68 -30.45 -12.86
N SER A 345 -16.94 -30.42 -13.31
CA SER A 345 -17.31 -30.90 -14.64
C SER A 345 -16.73 -30.04 -15.77
N MET A 346 -16.65 -28.71 -15.61
CA MET A 346 -15.97 -27.85 -16.58
C MET A 346 -14.47 -28.12 -16.64
N GLU A 347 -13.78 -28.22 -15.50
CA GLU A 347 -12.34 -28.52 -15.46
C GLU A 347 -12.03 -29.91 -16.03
N THR A 348 -12.87 -30.90 -15.70
CA THR A 348 -12.76 -32.28 -16.19
C THR A 348 -13.03 -32.34 -17.70
N ASN A 349 -14.06 -31.65 -18.20
CA ASN A 349 -14.34 -31.56 -19.64
C ASN A 349 -13.21 -30.83 -20.37
N LEU A 350 -12.64 -29.78 -19.80
CA LEU A 350 -11.50 -29.08 -20.40
C LEU A 350 -10.28 -30.00 -20.50
N TYR A 351 -10.04 -30.82 -19.48
CA TYR A 351 -8.96 -31.81 -19.47
C TYR A 351 -9.19 -32.90 -20.53
N PHE A 352 -10.42 -33.42 -20.65
CA PHE A 352 -10.75 -34.46 -21.63
C PHE A 352 -10.75 -33.95 -23.06
N VAL A 353 -11.24 -32.73 -23.30
CA VAL A 353 -11.15 -32.08 -24.62
C VAL A 353 -9.68 -31.87 -25.01
N GLN A 354 -8.83 -31.44 -24.07
CA GLN A 354 -7.39 -31.31 -24.31
C GLN A 354 -6.72 -32.67 -24.57
N LEU A 355 -7.15 -33.72 -23.88
CA LEU A 355 -6.63 -35.08 -24.08
C LEU A 355 -7.05 -35.64 -25.44
N GLU A 356 -8.32 -35.45 -25.82
CA GLU A 356 -8.87 -35.87 -27.10
C GLU A 356 -8.21 -35.13 -28.27
N ASP A 357 -8.01 -33.81 -28.14
CA ASP A 357 -7.28 -33.02 -29.12
C ASP A 357 -5.81 -33.46 -29.23
N SER A 358 -5.17 -33.80 -28.11
CA SER A 358 -3.81 -34.34 -28.11
C SER A 358 -3.74 -35.71 -28.78
N TRP A 359 -4.74 -36.57 -28.57
CA TRP A 359 -4.82 -37.90 -29.14
C TRP A 359 -5.11 -37.88 -30.65
N LYS A 360 -6.00 -36.99 -31.10
CA LYS A 360 -6.29 -36.79 -32.53
C LYS A 360 -5.07 -36.25 -33.30
N ASN A 361 -4.27 -35.40 -32.64
CA ASN A 361 -3.06 -34.84 -33.22
C ASN A 361 -1.83 -35.78 -33.14
N SER A 362 -1.92 -36.91 -32.42
CA SER A 362 -0.84 -37.91 -32.35
C SER A 362 -1.02 -39.10 -33.31
N VAL A 363 -2.10 -39.12 -34.10
CA VAL A 363 -2.43 -40.20 -35.07
C VAL A 363 -2.23 -39.75 -36.53
N LEU A 364 -1.70 -38.54 -36.73
CA LEU A 364 -1.09 -38.06 -37.99
C LEU A 364 0.43 -38.02 -37.81
#